data_AF-A0A2V7QKD8-F1
#
_entry.id   AF-A0A2V7QKD8-F1
#
_cell.length_a   1.000
_cell.length_b   1.000
_cell.length_c   1.000
_cell.angle_alpha   90.00
_cell.angle_beta   90.00
_cell.angle_gamma   90.00
#
_symmetry.space_group_name_H-M   'P 1'
#
loop_
_entity.id
_entity.type
_entity.pdbx_description
1 polymer ?
#
loop_
_entity_poly.entity_id
_entity_poly.type
_entity_poly.pdbx_seq_one_letter_code
_entity_poly.pdbx_strand_id
1 'polypeptide(L)'
;MRGSPTTSSGSSSRASRRARARSSLCSVGPGRRKCAVRRPGAALAALAALATLACNPDDVVHRIGWFATMRHQRSIKPYARPIPPVPGTVPMTGAEPLMSLQTADRLANPRTRTSESINHGRFLYETYCLVCHGPTGHGDGPISSAAGGPFFGVRSLVNDTIARRTDGYIYAVIVSGQVMGRGLMPVYGDKVRGADRWDLVNYVRTLQAGAKSPTGRR
;
A
#
# COMPACT_ATOMS: atom_id res chain seq x y z
N MET A 1 -11.78 -51.36 11.28
CA MET A 1 -12.38 -51.48 12.62
C MET A 1 -12.13 -50.16 13.34
N ARG A 2 -13.07 -49.33 13.78
CA ARG A 2 -14.53 -49.35 13.89
C ARG A 2 -14.98 -47.90 13.60
N GLY A 3 -15.98 -47.73 12.75
CA GLY A 3 -16.82 -46.53 12.80
C GLY A 3 -17.85 -46.69 13.91
N SER A 4 -18.38 -45.58 14.39
CA SER A 4 -19.74 -45.47 14.92
C SER A 4 -20.18 -43.99 14.95
N PRO A 5 -21.50 -43.74 14.91
CA PRO A 5 -22.08 -42.60 14.21
C PRO A 5 -22.69 -41.56 15.17
N THR A 6 -22.91 -40.33 14.70
CA THR A 6 -23.95 -39.46 15.27
C THR A 6 -24.78 -38.83 14.16
N THR A 7 -26.07 -39.13 14.26
CA THR A 7 -27.20 -38.65 13.49
C THR A 7 -27.48 -37.18 13.73
N SER A 8 -27.73 -36.40 12.67
CA SER A 8 -28.62 -35.24 12.77
C SER A 8 -29.60 -35.26 11.60
N SER A 9 -30.83 -35.64 11.93
CA SER A 9 -32.02 -35.47 11.11
C SER A 9 -32.45 -34.01 11.18
N GLY A 10 -32.69 -33.41 10.01
CA GLY A 10 -33.09 -32.02 9.90
C GLY A 10 -33.75 -31.74 8.56
N SER A 11 -34.81 -32.50 8.28
CA SER A 11 -35.75 -32.22 7.19
C SER A 11 -36.45 -30.90 7.46
N SER A 12 -36.29 -29.92 6.57
CA SER A 12 -37.30 -28.87 6.44
C SER A 12 -37.43 -28.45 4.99
N SER A 13 -38.42 -29.07 4.34
CA SER A 13 -38.96 -28.69 3.06
C SER A 13 -39.45 -27.23 3.08
N ARG A 14 -38.85 -26.35 2.29
CA ARG A 14 -39.54 -25.13 1.85
C ARG A 14 -39.96 -25.29 0.40
N ALA A 15 -41.17 -25.82 0.27
CA ALA A 15 -41.93 -25.84 -0.95
C ALA A 15 -42.03 -24.44 -1.56
N SER A 16 -41.66 -24.38 -2.84
CA SER A 16 -42.02 -23.36 -3.82
C SER A 16 -43.46 -22.85 -3.63
N ARG A 17 -43.59 -21.54 -3.37
CA ARG A 17 -44.79 -20.79 -3.76
C ARG A 17 -44.36 -19.65 -4.68
N ARG A 18 -44.40 -19.95 -5.99
CA ARG A 18 -44.54 -18.95 -7.05
C ARG A 18 -45.82 -18.15 -6.79
N ALA A 19 -45.70 -16.97 -6.19
CA ALA A 19 -46.78 -16.00 -6.18
C ALA A 19 -46.81 -15.31 -7.55
N ARG A 20 -47.84 -15.68 -8.31
CA ARG A 20 -48.23 -15.23 -9.64
C ARG A 20 -47.95 -13.74 -9.87
N ALA A 21 -47.30 -13.49 -11.00
CA ALA A 21 -47.33 -12.19 -11.68
C ALA A 21 -48.79 -11.70 -11.77
N ARG A 22 -49.02 -10.45 -11.37
CA ARG A 22 -50.29 -9.75 -11.52
C ARG A 22 -50.58 -9.61 -13.02
N SER A 23 -51.30 -10.57 -13.56
CA SER A 23 -51.99 -10.43 -14.83
C SER A 23 -53.08 -9.38 -14.68
N SER A 24 -53.03 -8.37 -15.55
CA SER A 24 -54.15 -7.73 -16.24
C SER A 24 -55.42 -7.45 -15.43
N LEU A 25 -55.89 -6.20 -15.46
CA LEU A 25 -57.13 -5.93 -16.20
C LEU A 25 -57.35 -4.41 -16.24
N CYS A 26 -57.09 -3.88 -17.43
CA CYS A 26 -57.76 -2.69 -17.92
C CYS A 26 -59.26 -2.84 -17.70
N SER A 27 -59.86 -2.04 -16.84
CA SER A 27 -61.30 -1.81 -16.84
C SER A 27 -61.66 -1.03 -18.10
N VAL A 28 -62.38 -1.68 -19.02
CA VAL A 28 -62.97 -1.09 -20.24
C VAL A 28 -64.32 -0.51 -19.87
N GLY A 29 -64.36 0.82 -19.69
CA GLY A 29 -65.59 1.60 -19.73
C GLY A 29 -65.65 2.41 -21.03
N PRO A 30 -66.84 2.76 -21.55
CA PRO A 30 -67.00 3.56 -22.75
C PRO A 30 -66.77 5.03 -22.40
N GLY A 31 -65.51 5.38 -22.23
CA GLY A 31 -65.06 6.75 -22.06
C GLY A 31 -63.75 6.88 -22.80
N ARG A 32 -63.69 7.78 -23.78
CA ARG A 32 -62.49 8.07 -24.60
C ARG A 32 -61.24 8.04 -23.73
N ARG A 33 -60.44 6.97 -23.80
CA ARG A 33 -59.12 6.95 -23.17
C ARG A 33 -58.25 7.93 -23.93
N LYS A 34 -58.11 9.14 -23.42
CA LYS A 34 -57.00 10.00 -23.81
C LYS A 34 -55.74 9.27 -23.32
N CYS A 35 -55.04 8.59 -24.21
CA CYS A 35 -53.65 8.21 -23.97
C CYS A 35 -52.90 9.54 -23.80
N ALA A 36 -52.74 9.98 -22.55
CA ALA A 36 -51.87 11.08 -22.24
C ALA A 36 -50.46 10.62 -22.62
N VAL A 37 -49.98 11.07 -23.77
CA VAL A 37 -48.57 10.99 -24.12
C VAL A 37 -47.85 11.69 -22.98
N ARG A 38 -47.23 10.91 -22.09
CA ARG A 38 -46.40 11.47 -21.03
C ARG A 38 -45.37 12.35 -21.73
N ARG A 39 -45.46 13.65 -21.49
CA ARG A 39 -44.55 14.64 -22.06
C ARG A 39 -43.11 14.13 -21.87
N PRO A 40 -42.29 14.02 -22.92
CA PRO A 40 -40.93 13.47 -22.82
C PRO A 40 -40.04 14.27 -21.85
N GLY A 41 -40.48 15.47 -21.46
CA GLY A 41 -39.82 16.33 -20.48
C GLY A 41 -39.53 15.68 -19.13
N ALA A 42 -40.35 14.74 -18.64
CA ALA A 42 -40.08 14.09 -17.35
C ALA A 42 -38.88 13.12 -17.42
N ALA A 43 -38.70 12.44 -18.55
CA ALA A 43 -37.55 11.56 -18.77
C ALA A 43 -36.27 12.36 -19.06
N LEU A 44 -36.39 13.46 -19.82
CA LEU A 44 -35.30 14.41 -20.07
C LEU A 44 -34.84 15.12 -18.78
N ALA A 45 -35.77 15.51 -17.91
CA ALA A 45 -35.46 16.14 -16.62
C ALA A 45 -34.75 15.17 -15.66
N ALA A 46 -35.14 13.89 -15.64
CA ALA A 46 -34.49 12.87 -14.82
C ALA A 46 -33.05 12.55 -15.29
N LEU A 47 -32.83 12.51 -16.62
CA LEU A 47 -31.50 12.36 -17.21
C LEU A 47 -30.60 13.58 -16.96
N ALA A 48 -31.15 14.79 -17.08
CA ALA A 48 -30.43 16.02 -16.75
C ALA A 48 -30.05 16.11 -15.27
N ALA A 49 -30.95 15.70 -14.36
CA ALA A 49 -30.67 15.66 -12.92
C ALA A 49 -29.55 14.66 -12.57
N LEU A 50 -29.55 13.47 -13.19
CA LEU A 50 -28.46 12.50 -13.00
C LEU A 50 -27.11 13.01 -13.51
N ALA A 51 -27.11 13.80 -14.60
CA ALA A 51 -25.90 14.40 -15.15
C ALA A 51 -25.35 15.53 -14.26
N THR A 52 -26.20 16.31 -13.58
CA THR A 52 -25.77 17.37 -12.65
C THR A 52 -25.30 16.85 -11.29
N LEU A 53 -25.70 15.63 -10.90
CA LEU A 53 -25.29 14.99 -9.64
C LEU A 53 -23.97 14.21 -9.75
N ALA A 54 -23.46 14.00 -10.97
CA ALA A 54 -22.17 13.38 -11.17
C ALA A 54 -21.10 14.46 -11.31
N CYS A 55 -20.28 14.65 -10.28
CA CYS A 55 -19.17 15.61 -10.27
C CYS A 55 -18.11 15.34 -11.36
N ASN A 56 -18.12 14.16 -11.98
CA ASN A 56 -17.25 13.85 -13.11
C ASN A 56 -18.04 12.96 -14.11
N PRO A 57 -18.07 13.27 -15.42
CA PRO A 57 -18.71 12.42 -16.41
C PRO A 57 -18.20 10.97 -16.40
N ASP A 58 -16.97 10.72 -15.94
CA ASP A 58 -16.39 9.38 -15.83
C ASP A 58 -17.14 8.47 -14.83
N ASP A 59 -17.63 9.05 -13.72
CA ASP A 59 -18.41 8.29 -12.70
C ASP A 59 -19.73 7.76 -13.27
N VAL A 60 -20.34 8.49 -14.20
CA VAL A 60 -21.55 8.05 -14.90
C VAL A 60 -21.25 6.89 -15.83
N VAL A 61 -20.12 6.95 -16.56
CA VAL A 61 -19.66 5.87 -17.45
C VAL A 61 -19.23 4.63 -16.66
N HIS A 62 -18.77 4.78 -15.42
CA HIS A 62 -18.49 3.65 -14.52
C HIS A 62 -19.76 2.92 -14.05
N ARG A 63 -20.91 3.60 -13.98
CA ARG A 63 -22.19 3.01 -13.57
C ARG A 63 -22.99 2.45 -14.75
N ILE A 64 -22.82 3.02 -15.94
CA ILE A 64 -23.52 2.59 -17.16
C ILE A 64 -22.64 1.57 -17.89
N GLY A 65 -22.93 0.28 -17.70
CA GLY A 65 -22.17 -0.83 -18.27
C GLY A 65 -22.15 -0.93 -19.81
N TRP A 66 -22.80 -0.01 -20.52
CA TRP A 66 -22.89 0.03 -21.98
C TRP A 66 -21.51 0.11 -22.67
N PHE A 67 -20.54 0.79 -22.05
CA PHE A 67 -19.17 0.92 -22.58
C PHE A 67 -18.12 0.09 -21.82
N ALA A 68 -18.54 -0.91 -21.03
CA ALA A 68 -17.64 -1.68 -20.18
C ALA A 68 -16.77 -2.73 -20.93
N THR A 69 -16.95 -2.89 -22.24
CA THR A 69 -16.42 -4.00 -23.05
C THR A 69 -14.89 -4.10 -23.11
N MET A 70 -14.14 -3.06 -22.70
CA MET A 70 -12.68 -3.12 -22.56
C MET A 70 -12.14 -2.55 -21.25
N ARG A 71 -13.03 -2.09 -20.34
CA ARG A 71 -12.64 -1.56 -19.02
C ARG A 71 -12.26 -2.69 -18.06
N HIS A 72 -13.04 -3.77 -18.11
CA HIS A 72 -12.77 -5.03 -17.41
C HIS A 72 -12.21 -6.03 -18.40
N GLN A 73 -10.89 -6.08 -18.48
CA GLN A 73 -10.19 -7.04 -19.33
C GLN A 73 -10.16 -8.42 -18.67
N ARG A 74 -10.08 -9.49 -19.48
CA ARG A 74 -9.82 -10.85 -18.97
C ARG A 74 -8.39 -11.01 -18.41
N SER A 75 -7.48 -10.09 -18.74
CA SER A 75 -6.10 -10.10 -18.25
C SER A 75 -6.02 -9.80 -16.75
N ILE A 76 -5.18 -10.53 -16.02
CA ILE A 76 -4.94 -10.32 -14.60
C ILE A 76 -3.94 -9.17 -14.45
N LYS A 77 -4.37 -8.06 -13.84
CA LYS A 77 -3.50 -6.91 -13.56
C LYS A 77 -2.54 -7.21 -12.40
N PRO A 78 -1.36 -6.54 -12.31
CA PRO A 78 -0.32 -6.82 -11.31
C PRO A 78 -0.76 -6.84 -9.85
N TYR A 79 -1.81 -6.09 -9.49
CA TYR A 79 -2.38 -6.04 -8.14
C TYR A 79 -3.75 -6.71 -8.00
N ALA A 80 -4.27 -7.32 -9.07
CA ALA A 80 -5.57 -7.98 -9.03
C ALA A 80 -5.50 -9.32 -8.28
N ARG A 81 -4.41 -10.08 -8.48
CA ARG A 81 -4.15 -11.37 -7.81
C ARG A 81 -2.64 -11.58 -7.66
N PRO A 82 -1.99 -10.95 -6.68
CA PRO A 82 -0.55 -11.13 -6.47
C PRO A 82 -0.26 -12.55 -5.96
N ILE A 83 0.58 -13.29 -6.69
CA ILE A 83 1.04 -14.63 -6.31
C ILE A 83 2.52 -14.48 -5.91
N PRO A 84 2.89 -14.77 -4.64
CA PRO A 84 4.29 -14.72 -4.24
C PRO A 84 5.10 -15.81 -4.95
N PRO A 85 6.40 -15.58 -5.23
CA PRO A 85 7.26 -16.60 -5.78
C PRO A 85 7.47 -17.75 -4.79
N VAL A 86 7.81 -18.94 -5.31
CA VAL A 86 8.16 -20.10 -4.48
C VAL A 86 9.44 -19.78 -3.69
N PRO A 87 9.55 -20.15 -2.40
CA PRO A 87 10.76 -19.92 -1.62
C PRO A 87 12.01 -20.52 -2.27
N GLY A 88 13.12 -19.79 -2.27
CA GLY A 88 14.41 -20.23 -2.81
C GLY A 88 14.64 -19.93 -4.30
N THR A 89 13.66 -19.34 -5.01
CA THR A 89 13.88 -18.87 -6.39
C THR A 89 14.77 -17.63 -6.43
N VAL A 90 15.70 -17.58 -7.39
CA VAL A 90 16.62 -16.46 -7.59
C VAL A 90 16.28 -15.72 -8.90
N PRO A 91 16.17 -14.38 -8.91
CA PRO A 91 15.95 -13.64 -10.14
C PRO A 91 17.23 -13.59 -11.00
N MET A 92 17.06 -13.45 -12.33
CA MET A 92 18.18 -13.38 -13.28
C MET A 92 19.10 -12.17 -13.05
N THR A 93 18.60 -11.13 -12.37
CA THR A 93 19.38 -9.95 -11.96
C THR A 93 20.33 -10.24 -10.79
N GLY A 94 20.32 -11.46 -10.25
CA GLY A 94 21.13 -11.88 -9.11
C GLY A 94 20.35 -11.89 -7.80
N ALA A 95 20.73 -12.81 -6.90
CA ALA A 95 20.19 -12.86 -5.55
C ALA A 95 20.78 -11.74 -4.70
N GLU A 96 19.93 -11.05 -3.93
CA GLU A 96 20.43 -10.24 -2.83
C GLU A 96 20.94 -11.18 -1.71
N PRO A 97 22.07 -10.87 -1.06
CA PRO A 97 22.59 -11.73 -0.02
C PRO A 97 21.62 -11.78 1.16
N LEU A 98 21.49 -12.95 1.78
CA LEU A 98 20.79 -13.06 3.05
C LEU A 98 21.58 -12.28 4.11
N MET A 99 20.93 -11.27 4.69
CA MET A 99 21.58 -10.36 5.62
C MET A 99 21.69 -11.00 7.00
N SER A 100 22.92 -11.08 7.50
CA SER A 100 23.28 -11.40 8.88
C SER A 100 24.25 -10.36 9.41
N LEU A 101 24.43 -10.24 10.73
CA LEU A 101 25.38 -9.27 11.30
C LEU A 101 26.79 -9.42 10.71
N GLN A 102 27.25 -10.66 10.57
CA GLN A 102 28.59 -10.97 10.06
C GLN A 102 28.75 -10.64 8.56
N THR A 103 27.72 -10.87 7.75
CA THR A 103 27.76 -10.55 6.31
C THR A 103 27.62 -9.05 6.08
N ALA A 104 26.82 -8.37 6.90
CA ALA A 104 26.63 -6.93 6.88
C ALA A 104 27.93 -6.18 7.15
N ASP A 105 28.68 -6.54 8.20
CA ASP A 105 29.92 -5.83 8.55
C ASP A 105 31.04 -5.97 7.51
N ARG A 106 30.97 -7.00 6.64
CA ARG A 106 31.90 -7.20 5.52
C ARG A 106 31.50 -6.43 4.27
N LEU A 107 30.28 -5.91 4.20
CA LEU A 107 29.77 -5.24 3.01
C LEU A 107 30.31 -3.81 2.93
N ALA A 108 31.18 -3.58 1.95
CA ALA A 108 31.67 -2.25 1.61
C ALA A 108 30.67 -1.52 0.71
N ASN A 109 30.53 -0.22 0.91
CA ASN A 109 29.67 0.63 0.10
C ASN A 109 30.33 0.86 -1.28
N PRO A 110 29.74 0.33 -2.38
CA PRO A 110 30.29 0.52 -3.72
C PRO A 110 29.89 1.89 -4.32
N ARG A 111 28.96 2.63 -3.70
CA ARG A 111 28.45 3.91 -4.22
C ARG A 111 29.25 5.07 -3.65
N THR A 112 29.99 5.76 -4.51
CA THR A 112 30.70 6.99 -4.16
C THR A 112 29.74 8.06 -3.63
N ARG A 113 30.14 8.78 -2.56
CA ARG A 113 29.40 9.91 -1.98
C ARG A 113 29.48 11.15 -2.88
N THR A 114 28.72 11.15 -3.96
CA THR A 114 28.50 12.32 -4.82
C THR A 114 27.30 13.13 -4.32
N SER A 115 27.18 14.39 -4.77
CA SER A 115 26.00 15.21 -4.49
C SER A 115 24.71 14.56 -5.00
N GLU A 116 24.75 13.90 -6.16
CA GLU A 116 23.65 13.12 -6.72
C GLU A 116 23.21 12.00 -5.75
N SER A 117 24.14 11.18 -5.28
CA SER A 117 23.86 10.09 -4.32
C SER A 117 23.23 10.62 -3.03
N ILE A 118 23.75 11.73 -2.51
CA ILE A 118 23.23 12.35 -1.28
C ILE A 118 21.83 12.92 -1.50
N ASN A 119 21.57 13.59 -2.62
CA ASN A 119 20.27 14.17 -2.93
C ASN A 119 19.20 13.09 -3.16
N HIS A 120 19.57 12.02 -3.86
CA HIS A 120 18.67 10.87 -4.04
C HIS A 120 18.40 10.16 -2.70
N GLY A 121 19.46 9.95 -1.89
CA GLY A 121 19.33 9.41 -0.54
C GLY A 121 18.44 10.26 0.35
N ARG A 122 18.51 11.59 0.25
CA ARG A 122 17.63 12.52 0.96
C ARG A 122 16.18 12.32 0.59
N PHE A 123 15.87 12.26 -0.71
CA PHE A 123 14.51 12.03 -1.20
C PHE A 123 13.93 10.72 -0.64
N LEU A 124 14.71 9.64 -0.68
CA LEU A 124 14.30 8.34 -0.13
C LEU A 124 14.11 8.40 1.39
N TYR A 125 14.99 9.12 2.10
CA TYR A 125 14.91 9.27 3.55
C TYR A 125 13.65 10.04 3.97
N GLU A 126 13.35 11.14 3.30
CA GLU A 126 12.14 11.94 3.54
C GLU A 126 10.87 11.12 3.25
N THR A 127 10.94 10.22 2.26
CA THR A 127 9.82 9.35 1.89
C THR A 127 9.57 8.21 2.90
N TYR A 128 10.62 7.53 3.37
CA TYR A 128 10.48 6.27 4.12
C TYR A 128 10.95 6.33 5.57
N CYS A 129 11.94 7.15 5.90
CA CYS A 129 12.66 7.07 7.17
C CYS A 129 12.30 8.21 8.14
N LEU A 130 11.99 9.39 7.59
CA LEU A 130 11.73 10.63 8.36
C LEU A 130 10.60 10.47 9.37
N VAL A 131 9.54 9.74 9.01
CA VAL A 131 8.35 9.55 9.85
C VAL A 131 8.71 9.00 11.24
N CYS A 132 9.75 8.16 11.33
CA CYS A 132 10.24 7.62 12.60
C CYS A 132 11.49 8.36 13.10
N HIS A 133 12.46 8.58 12.21
CA HIS A 133 13.80 9.03 12.61
C HIS A 133 13.96 10.55 12.70
N GLY A 134 12.97 11.33 12.24
CA GLY A 134 13.00 12.79 12.21
C GLY A 134 13.85 13.35 11.07
N PRO A 135 13.76 14.65 10.75
CA PRO A 135 14.49 15.26 9.64
C PRO A 135 16.02 15.26 9.85
N THR A 136 16.45 15.30 11.11
CA THR A 136 17.87 15.36 11.54
C THR A 136 18.40 14.00 12.00
N GLY A 137 17.58 12.95 12.02
CA GLY A 137 17.98 11.62 12.46
C GLY A 137 18.09 11.45 13.98
N HIS A 138 17.47 12.32 14.79
CA HIS A 138 17.49 12.19 16.25
C HIS A 138 16.54 11.13 16.81
N GLY A 139 15.72 10.48 15.97
CA GLY A 139 14.73 9.50 16.44
C GLY A 139 13.46 10.16 16.98
N ASP A 140 13.19 11.38 16.53
CA ASP A 140 12.14 12.30 16.95
C ASP A 140 11.12 12.55 15.82
N GLY A 141 10.95 11.58 14.92
CA GLY A 141 9.91 11.64 13.91
C GLY A 141 8.51 11.63 14.54
N PRO A 142 7.48 12.10 13.82
CA PRO A 142 6.13 12.30 14.36
C PRO A 142 5.48 11.04 14.98
N ILE A 143 5.90 9.83 14.61
CA ILE A 143 5.37 8.60 15.21
C ILE A 143 6.20 8.09 16.40
N SER A 144 7.37 8.66 16.63
CA SER A 144 8.23 8.33 17.76
C SER A 144 7.65 8.90 19.06
N SER A 145 7.79 8.16 20.15
CA SER A 145 7.41 8.62 21.49
C SER A 145 8.12 9.90 21.91
N ALA A 146 9.31 10.17 21.36
CA ALA A 146 10.03 11.41 21.60
C ALA A 146 9.29 12.66 21.08
N ALA A 147 8.42 12.48 20.07
CA ALA A 147 7.56 13.52 19.52
C ALA A 147 6.07 13.36 19.92
N GLY A 148 5.77 12.51 20.91
CA GLY A 148 4.40 12.23 21.36
C GLY A 148 3.65 11.15 20.58
N GLY A 149 4.35 10.44 19.68
CA GLY A 149 3.79 9.30 18.95
C GLY A 149 3.74 7.99 19.75
N PRO A 150 3.08 6.95 19.22
CA PRO A 150 2.83 5.71 19.97
C PRO A 150 4.03 4.75 20.03
N PHE A 151 5.10 4.97 19.25
CA PHE A 151 6.22 4.03 19.13
C PHE A 151 7.41 4.42 19.99
N PHE A 152 7.71 3.61 21.00
CA PHE A 152 8.88 3.78 21.86
C PHE A 152 10.16 3.24 21.22
N GLY A 153 11.32 3.74 21.66
CA GLY A 153 12.61 3.10 21.35
C GLY A 153 13.11 3.31 19.92
N VAL A 154 12.57 4.28 19.17
CA VAL A 154 13.18 4.72 17.90
C VAL A 154 14.56 5.29 18.20
N ARG A 155 15.60 4.67 17.64
CA ARG A 155 16.98 5.03 17.93
C ARG A 155 17.41 6.23 17.09
N SER A 156 18.08 7.19 17.73
CA SER A 156 18.84 8.23 17.02
C SER A 156 19.89 7.60 16.11
N LEU A 157 19.91 8.01 14.85
CA LEU A 157 20.89 7.62 13.84
C LEU A 157 22.22 8.37 14.02
N VAL A 158 22.20 9.51 14.70
CA VAL A 158 23.34 10.41 14.89
C VAL A 158 24.08 10.21 16.21
N ASN A 159 23.61 9.31 17.09
CA ASN A 159 24.37 8.97 18.29
C ASN A 159 25.69 8.27 17.96
N ASP A 160 26.66 8.37 18.87
CA ASP A 160 28.00 7.83 18.65
C ASP A 160 28.02 6.31 18.43
N THR A 161 27.12 5.57 19.08
CA THR A 161 27.04 4.10 18.96
C THR A 161 26.67 3.66 17.55
N ILE A 162 25.72 4.35 16.91
CA ILE A 162 25.29 4.07 15.53
C ILE A 162 26.27 4.70 14.53
N ALA A 163 26.81 5.87 14.82
CA ALA A 163 27.81 6.51 13.97
C ALA A 163 29.08 5.66 13.80
N ARG A 164 29.45 4.85 14.81
CA ARG A 164 30.59 3.91 14.74
C ARG A 164 30.29 2.60 14.01
N ARG A 165 29.04 2.30 13.64
CA ARG A 165 28.71 1.09 12.88
C ARG A 165 29.22 1.17 11.45
N THR A 166 29.40 0.03 10.79
CA THR A 166 29.83 -0.05 9.39
C THR A 166 28.72 0.42 8.43
N ASP A 167 29.08 0.82 7.21
CA ASP A 167 28.08 1.18 6.18
C ASP A 167 27.19 -0.02 5.85
N GLY A 168 27.78 -1.22 5.79
CA GLY A 168 27.06 -2.47 5.57
C GLY A 168 26.10 -2.83 6.72
N TYR A 169 26.40 -2.49 7.98
CA TYR A 169 25.44 -2.62 9.08
C TYR A 169 24.19 -1.76 8.86
N ILE A 170 24.37 -0.49 8.46
CA ILE A 170 23.24 0.42 8.18
C ILE A 170 22.43 -0.12 6.99
N TYR A 171 23.11 -0.56 5.92
CA TYR A 171 22.47 -1.20 4.77
C TYR A 171 21.62 -2.40 5.21
N ALA A 172 22.16 -3.33 6.00
CA ALA A 172 21.44 -4.51 6.45
C ALA A 172 20.23 -4.18 7.35
N VAL A 173 20.30 -3.12 8.15
CA VAL A 173 19.15 -2.63 8.92
C VAL A 173 18.03 -2.10 8.01
N ILE A 174 18.37 -1.44 6.91
CA ILE A 174 17.38 -1.00 5.90
C ILE A 174 16.73 -2.23 5.22
N VAL A 175 17.55 -3.21 4.83
CA VAL A 175 17.05 -4.40 4.15
C VAL A 175 16.15 -5.24 5.05
N SER A 176 16.58 -5.51 6.28
CA SER A 176 15.98 -6.51 7.16
C SER A 176 16.04 -6.12 8.64
N GLY A 177 15.51 -4.95 8.99
CA GLY A 177 15.52 -4.38 10.34
C GLY A 177 15.06 -5.34 11.43
N GLN A 178 13.92 -6.02 11.27
CA GLN A 178 13.43 -6.99 12.27
C GLN A 178 14.41 -8.15 12.51
N VAL A 179 15.02 -8.68 11.45
CA VAL A 179 15.98 -9.79 11.54
C VAL A 179 17.29 -9.34 12.21
N MET A 180 17.64 -8.05 12.09
CA MET A 180 18.81 -7.42 12.72
C MET A 180 18.57 -7.02 14.18
N GLY A 181 17.53 -7.56 14.84
CA GLY A 181 17.20 -7.26 16.24
C GLY A 181 16.59 -5.87 16.43
N ARG A 182 16.10 -5.23 15.37
CA ARG A 182 15.36 -3.96 15.40
C ARG A 182 13.88 -4.25 15.21
N GLY A 183 13.29 -5.04 16.12
CA GLY A 183 11.93 -5.58 16.00
C GLY A 183 10.81 -4.54 15.78
N LEU A 184 11.05 -3.26 16.11
CA LEU A 184 10.11 -2.17 15.84
C LEU A 184 10.29 -1.53 14.45
N MET A 185 11.41 -1.75 13.77
CA MET A 185 11.67 -1.24 12.44
C MET A 185 11.19 -2.26 11.39
N PRO A 186 10.24 -1.89 10.51
CA PRO A 186 9.78 -2.75 9.43
C PRO A 186 10.87 -3.09 8.41
N VAL A 187 10.60 -4.10 7.58
CA VAL A 187 11.42 -4.46 6.43
C VAL A 187 11.19 -3.41 5.33
N TYR A 188 12.28 -2.78 4.86
CA TYR A 188 12.24 -1.84 3.73
C TYR A 188 12.94 -2.38 2.48
N GLY A 189 13.54 -3.57 2.53
CA GLY A 189 14.22 -4.17 1.37
C GLY A 189 13.31 -4.40 0.15
N ASP A 190 11.99 -4.48 0.33
CA ASP A 190 11.00 -4.54 -0.74
C ASP A 190 10.76 -3.19 -1.44
N LYS A 191 10.89 -2.09 -0.70
CA LYS A 191 10.59 -0.71 -1.15
C LYS A 191 11.82 0.00 -1.70
N VAL A 192 12.96 -0.19 -1.04
CA VAL A 192 14.24 0.40 -1.45
C VAL A 192 15.14 -0.74 -1.92
N ARG A 193 15.67 -0.67 -3.15
CA ARG A 193 16.36 -1.78 -3.81
C ARG A 193 17.69 -1.33 -4.42
N GLY A 194 18.64 -2.25 -4.57
CA GLY A 194 19.89 -1.99 -5.29
C GLY A 194 20.68 -0.79 -4.76
N ALA A 195 21.03 0.13 -5.68
CA ALA A 195 21.86 1.30 -5.39
C ALA A 195 21.20 2.31 -4.45
N ASP A 196 19.87 2.41 -4.45
CA ASP A 196 19.09 3.35 -3.64
C ASP A 196 19.35 3.18 -2.14
N ARG A 197 19.62 1.95 -1.71
CA ARG A 197 19.98 1.65 -0.32
C ARG A 197 21.32 2.26 0.06
N TRP A 198 22.28 2.30 -0.87
CA TRP A 198 23.57 2.92 -0.65
C TRP A 198 23.50 4.45 -0.69
N ASP A 199 22.64 5.01 -1.53
CA ASP A 199 22.32 6.44 -1.51
C ASP A 199 21.73 6.85 -0.14
N LEU A 200 20.81 6.04 0.42
CA LEU A 200 20.31 6.23 1.79
C LEU A 200 21.43 6.17 2.84
N VAL A 201 22.31 5.17 2.77
CA VAL A 201 23.45 5.06 3.71
C VAL A 201 24.33 6.31 3.60
N ASN A 202 24.62 6.77 2.38
CA ASN A 202 25.38 7.99 2.14
C ASN A 202 24.70 9.22 2.76
N TYR A 203 23.39 9.37 2.60
CA TYR A 203 22.64 10.45 3.23
C TYR A 203 22.67 10.37 4.77
N VAL A 204 22.44 9.18 5.37
CA VAL A 204 22.55 9.00 6.83
C VAL A 204 23.93 9.40 7.35
N ARG A 205 24.99 9.14 6.59
CA ARG A 205 26.35 9.57 6.95
C ARG A 205 26.53 11.08 6.91
N THR A 206 25.84 11.78 6.01
CA THR A 206 25.82 13.25 6.03
C THR A 206 25.09 13.80 7.25
N LEU A 207 23.98 13.20 7.68
CA LEU A 207 23.30 13.57 8.94
C LEU A 207 24.22 13.39 10.15
N GLN A 208 24.94 12.26 10.22
CA GLN A 208 25.92 11.99 11.28
C GLN A 208 27.08 12.99 11.29
N ALA A 209 27.56 13.39 10.11
CA ALA A 209 28.59 14.43 10.00
C ALA A 209 28.07 15.79 10.47
N GLY A 210 26.87 16.19 10.04
CA GLY A 210 26.23 17.44 10.44
C GLY A 210 25.96 17.53 11.94
N ALA A 211 25.57 16.42 12.59
CA ALA A 211 25.37 16.37 14.04
C ALA A 211 26.66 16.47 14.86
N LYS A 212 27.81 16.05 14.28
CA LYS A 212 29.14 16.18 14.92
C LYS A 212 29.71 17.57 14.78
N SER A 213 29.38 18.29 13.72
CA SER A 213 29.75 19.69 13.55
C SER A 213 29.01 20.50 14.61
N PRO A 214 29.71 21.08 15.60
CA PRO A 214 29.07 21.92 16.59
C PRO A 214 28.64 23.20 15.88
N THR A 215 27.38 23.27 15.45
CA THR A 215 26.78 24.55 15.06
C THR A 215 26.92 25.47 16.25
N GLY A 216 27.61 26.59 16.04
CA GLY A 216 28.22 27.43 17.06
C GLY A 216 27.35 27.70 18.29
N ARG A 217 27.92 27.39 19.45
CA ARG A 217 27.60 28.10 20.69
C ARG A 217 27.98 29.57 20.47
N ARG A 218 26.99 30.45 20.32
CA ARG A 218 27.08 31.90 20.52
C ARG A 218 25.86 32.33 21.30
#